data_AF-A0A8H7R2Q4-F1
#
_entry.id   AF-A0A8H7R2Q4-F1
#
_cell.length_a   1.000
_cell.length_b   1.000
_cell.length_c   1.000
_cell.angle_alpha   90.00
_cell.angle_beta   90.00
_cell.angle_gamma   90.00
#
_symmetry.space_group_name_H-M   'P 1'
#
loop_
_entity.id
_entity.type
_entity.pdbx_description
1 polymer ?
#
loop_
_entity_poly.entity_id
_entity_poly.type
_entity_poly.pdbx_seq_one_letter_code
_entity_poly.pdbx_strand_id
1 'polypeptide(L)'
;MKTNQPTIKSAIRDELTSLCQDIFDKPQALIPCLHTFCLDCVSSIPTSYGNDNFTCPICRRIANSFASNFSMQNFIDIFNNTSLHEPERIESEKIIVDRCKIKSNASVNRIFSPFSDLGICEDPLQDEGEPSNAAFSTATSSSSASSYQSVSNFGMMKKPCRSCTYSNSTSYSCPIPITDDHQDGFGHLLCGYCLEFMPARGFGDNEPAINQCCSFCGVVACDEYWKCKNRSNAAKLYILSEITDISTWIQDIDSIETKEDGHLNKVEIDLLKRYLSRTNVNWTDAWKICLNELDENIYTSPILRRMTPLGLQLYNTRRLPSYGGNHTVESDENEDAYYDRIGEEGVLPSENLRACYSCAVTVVNGQFYGYWKDTIEDGLLGYTDTRDICTRGFQCDTQWRTPSHAQRLSHVGAPQDASIF
;
A
#
# COMPACT_ATOMS: atom_id res chain seq x y z
N MET A 1 -6.97 -43.64 -18.68
CA MET A 1 -7.09 -42.79 -17.47
C MET A 1 -6.84 -41.36 -17.90
N LYS A 2 -7.73 -40.40 -17.61
CA LYS A 2 -7.48 -38.97 -17.92
C LYS A 2 -6.81 -38.34 -16.71
N THR A 3 -5.59 -37.83 -16.89
CA THR A 3 -4.89 -37.04 -15.89
C THR A 3 -5.48 -35.63 -15.86
N ASN A 4 -6.14 -35.26 -14.76
CA ASN A 4 -6.50 -33.86 -14.53
C ASN A 4 -5.22 -33.08 -14.28
N GLN A 5 -4.84 -32.19 -15.19
CA GLN A 5 -3.80 -31.19 -14.91
C GLN A 5 -4.35 -30.19 -13.88
N PRO A 6 -3.57 -29.81 -12.84
CA PRO A 6 -3.98 -28.77 -11.92
C PRO A 6 -4.13 -27.44 -12.68
N THR A 7 -5.16 -26.68 -12.32
CA THR A 7 -5.32 -25.31 -12.81
C THR A 7 -4.21 -24.40 -12.27
N ILE A 8 -3.94 -23.29 -12.95
CA ILE A 8 -3.00 -22.26 -12.48
C ILE A 8 -3.39 -21.75 -11.08
N LYS A 9 -4.69 -21.63 -10.78
CA LYS A 9 -5.21 -21.28 -9.45
C LYS A 9 -4.84 -22.28 -8.37
N SER A 10 -4.88 -23.59 -8.64
CA SER A 10 -4.45 -24.62 -7.68
C SER A 10 -2.94 -24.60 -7.46
N ALA A 11 -2.13 -24.47 -8.52
CA ALA A 11 -0.67 -24.41 -8.38
C ALA A 11 -0.22 -23.18 -7.57
N ILE A 12 -0.83 -22.01 -7.79
CA ILE A 12 -0.52 -20.79 -7.01
C ILE A 12 -1.06 -20.89 -5.58
N ARG A 13 -2.19 -21.56 -5.34
CA ARG A 13 -2.71 -21.76 -3.98
C ARG A 13 -1.72 -22.56 -3.14
N ASP A 14 -1.19 -23.66 -3.65
CA ASP A 14 -0.30 -24.54 -2.89
C ASP A 14 0.95 -23.78 -2.38
N GLU A 15 1.54 -22.92 -3.23
CA GLU A 15 2.68 -22.05 -2.88
C GLU A 15 2.33 -20.90 -1.90
N LEU A 16 1.05 -20.57 -1.72
CA LEU A 16 0.55 -19.55 -0.78
C LEU A 16 -0.03 -20.13 0.52
N THR A 17 0.10 -21.44 0.76
CA THR A 17 -0.43 -22.08 1.98
C THR A 17 0.54 -22.04 3.16
N SER A 18 -0.01 -21.82 4.36
CA SER A 18 0.75 -21.86 5.61
C SER A 18 0.59 -23.21 6.35
N LEU A 19 1.09 -23.31 7.59
CA LEU A 19 0.85 -24.46 8.48
C LEU A 19 -0.65 -24.77 8.68
N CYS A 20 -1.53 -23.78 8.57
CA CYS A 20 -2.98 -23.99 8.62
C CYS A 20 -3.57 -24.63 7.35
N GLN A 21 -2.76 -24.84 6.28
CA GLN A 21 -3.17 -25.32 4.95
C GLN A 21 -4.13 -24.40 4.18
N ASP A 22 -4.42 -23.22 4.73
CA ASP A 22 -5.09 -22.12 4.04
C ASP A 22 -4.09 -21.06 3.56
N ILE A 23 -4.58 -20.17 2.69
CA ILE A 23 -3.85 -18.98 2.21
C ILE A 23 -3.40 -18.16 3.43
N PHE A 24 -2.17 -17.65 3.41
CA PHE A 24 -1.64 -16.80 4.48
C PHE A 24 -2.59 -15.65 4.87
N ASP A 25 -2.87 -15.52 6.17
CA ASP A 25 -3.46 -14.33 6.79
C ASP A 25 -2.39 -13.62 7.63
N LYS A 26 -2.17 -12.32 7.38
CA LYS A 26 -1.11 -11.48 7.99
C LYS A 26 0.25 -12.18 8.01
N PRO A 27 0.85 -12.50 6.85
CA PRO A 27 2.07 -13.29 6.76
C PRO A 27 3.23 -12.70 7.58
N GLN A 28 3.83 -13.52 8.43
CA GLN A 28 4.98 -13.21 9.29
C GLN A 28 6.17 -14.09 8.89
N ALA A 29 7.33 -13.49 8.61
CA ALA A 29 8.57 -14.20 8.33
C ALA A 29 9.39 -14.40 9.61
N LEU A 30 9.83 -15.63 9.88
CA LEU A 30 10.71 -15.97 11.00
C LEU A 30 12.16 -15.55 10.71
N ILE A 31 12.74 -14.70 11.55
CA ILE A 31 14.13 -14.22 11.42
C ILE A 31 15.06 -15.20 12.16
N PRO A 32 16.21 -15.62 11.60
CA PRO A 32 16.80 -15.22 10.31
C PRO A 32 16.49 -16.20 9.15
N CYS A 33 15.54 -17.12 9.32
CA CYS A 33 15.33 -18.20 8.35
C CYS A 33 14.41 -17.84 7.17
N LEU A 34 13.71 -16.71 7.24
CA LEU A 34 12.80 -16.10 6.26
C LEU A 34 11.61 -16.97 5.81
N HIS A 35 11.35 -18.09 6.49
CA HIS A 35 10.14 -18.87 6.26
C HIS A 35 8.92 -18.12 6.82
N THR A 36 7.85 -18.10 6.03
CA THR A 36 6.66 -17.30 6.29
C THR A 36 5.49 -18.17 6.75
N PHE A 37 4.70 -17.67 7.70
CA PHE A 37 3.52 -18.32 8.29
C PHE A 37 2.43 -17.26 8.56
N CYS A 38 1.17 -17.64 8.77
CA CYS A 38 0.18 -16.68 9.30
C CYS A 38 0.60 -16.17 10.69
N LEU A 39 0.14 -14.99 11.10
CA LEU A 39 0.37 -14.46 12.45
C LEU A 39 0.00 -15.50 13.54
N ASP A 40 -1.23 -16.00 13.50
CA ASP A 40 -1.74 -17.02 14.44
C ASP A 40 -0.93 -18.33 14.38
N CYS A 41 -0.43 -18.68 13.18
CA CYS A 41 0.43 -19.84 13.01
C CYS A 41 1.78 -19.65 13.69
N VAL A 42 2.41 -18.46 13.62
CA VAL A 42 3.64 -18.16 14.38
C VAL A 42 3.38 -18.22 15.87
N SER A 43 2.30 -17.62 16.35
CA SER A 43 1.90 -17.68 17.77
C SER A 43 1.64 -19.09 18.28
N SER A 44 1.32 -20.04 17.39
CA SER A 44 1.13 -21.46 17.73
C SER A 44 2.43 -22.29 17.73
N ILE A 45 3.57 -21.75 17.26
CA ILE A 45 4.85 -22.47 17.26
C ILE A 45 5.33 -22.63 18.71
N PRO A 46 5.60 -23.86 19.19
CA PRO A 46 6.13 -24.06 20.54
C PRO A 46 7.46 -23.31 20.72
N THR A 47 7.49 -22.38 21.68
CA THR A 47 8.74 -21.79 22.16
C THR A 47 9.53 -22.86 22.93
N SER A 48 10.85 -22.79 22.81
CA SER A 48 11.74 -23.79 23.39
C SER A 48 11.71 -23.65 24.92
N TYR A 49 11.25 -24.68 25.65
CA TYR A 49 11.08 -24.68 27.13
C TYR A 49 12.04 -23.74 27.90
N GLY A 50 11.56 -22.53 28.22
CA GLY A 50 12.31 -21.52 28.98
C GLY A 50 13.00 -20.40 28.19
N ASN A 51 12.84 -20.30 26.86
CA ASN A 51 13.34 -19.19 26.04
C ASN A 51 12.31 -18.80 24.95
N ASP A 52 12.20 -17.51 24.63
CA ASP A 52 11.32 -16.94 23.57
C ASP A 52 11.75 -17.28 22.13
N ASN A 53 12.59 -18.31 21.98
CA ASN A 53 13.13 -18.77 20.71
C ASN A 53 12.23 -19.85 20.09
N PHE A 54 11.72 -19.55 18.90
CA PHE A 54 10.87 -20.42 18.09
C PHE A 54 11.73 -21.42 17.30
N THR A 55 11.28 -22.66 17.13
CA THR A 55 11.91 -23.59 16.17
C THR A 55 11.10 -23.60 14.88
N CYS A 56 11.67 -23.11 13.78
CA CYS A 56 10.99 -23.05 12.48
C CYS A 56 10.52 -24.44 12.01
N PRO A 57 9.21 -24.70 11.81
CA PRO A 57 8.73 -26.03 11.45
C PRO A 57 9.24 -26.55 10.10
N ILE A 58 9.56 -25.64 9.15
CA ILE A 58 10.04 -26.02 7.81
C ILE A 58 11.52 -26.40 7.84
N CYS A 59 12.41 -25.51 8.30
CA CYS A 59 13.85 -25.72 8.21
C CYS A 59 14.53 -26.07 9.55
N ARG A 60 13.78 -26.18 10.65
CA ARG A 60 14.25 -26.52 12.01
C ARG A 60 15.36 -25.62 12.58
N ARG A 61 15.58 -24.46 11.97
CA ARG A 61 16.47 -23.41 12.51
C ARG A 61 15.76 -22.69 13.65
N ILE A 62 16.52 -22.29 14.64
CA ILE A 62 16.04 -21.42 15.71
C ILE A 62 15.82 -20.02 15.13
N ALA A 63 14.64 -19.47 15.37
CA ALA A 63 14.26 -18.11 15.07
C ALA A 63 14.10 -17.33 16.37
N ASN A 64 14.68 -16.13 16.41
CA ASN A 64 14.74 -15.27 17.59
C ASN A 64 13.70 -14.12 17.54
N SER A 65 13.10 -13.89 16.37
CA SER A 65 11.99 -12.96 16.19
C SER A 65 11.21 -13.28 14.90
N PHE A 66 10.12 -12.55 14.68
CA PHE A 66 9.36 -12.57 13.44
C PHE A 66 8.95 -11.15 13.06
N ALA A 67 8.68 -10.92 11.77
CA ALA A 67 8.23 -9.63 11.26
C ALA A 67 7.28 -9.80 10.07
N SER A 68 6.38 -8.83 9.86
CA SER A 68 5.41 -8.84 8.76
C SER A 68 6.10 -8.93 7.39
N ASN A 69 5.73 -9.94 6.61
CA ASN A 69 6.22 -10.14 5.25
C ASN A 69 5.31 -9.42 4.25
N PHE A 70 5.52 -8.11 4.11
CA PHE A 70 4.75 -7.26 3.20
C PHE A 70 4.81 -7.73 1.73
N SER A 71 5.92 -8.33 1.29
CA SER A 71 6.02 -8.92 -0.04
C SER A 71 5.01 -10.04 -0.24
N MET A 72 4.85 -10.93 0.74
CA MET A 72 3.83 -11.99 0.68
C MET A 72 2.41 -11.43 0.79
N GLN A 73 2.17 -10.40 1.62
CA GLN A 73 0.88 -9.70 1.67
C GLN A 73 0.49 -9.17 0.29
N ASN A 74 1.40 -8.48 -0.41
CA ASN A 74 1.17 -8.00 -1.77
C ASN A 74 0.79 -9.12 -2.76
N PHE A 75 1.42 -10.30 -2.67
CA PHE A 75 1.06 -11.45 -3.53
C PHE A 75 -0.33 -12.02 -3.22
N ILE A 76 -0.71 -12.08 -1.94
CA ILE A 76 -2.06 -12.51 -1.50
C ILE A 76 -3.12 -11.53 -2.00
N ASP A 77 -2.83 -10.23 -1.90
CA ASP A 77 -3.75 -9.18 -2.36
C ASP A 77 -3.90 -9.19 -3.88
N ILE A 78 -2.81 -9.41 -4.64
CA ILE A 78 -2.88 -9.64 -6.09
C ILE A 78 -3.69 -10.90 -6.39
N PHE A 79 -3.46 -12.02 -5.69
CA PHE A 79 -4.19 -13.28 -5.90
C PHE A 79 -5.70 -13.11 -5.67
N ASN A 80 -6.09 -12.47 -4.57
CA ASN A 80 -7.48 -12.20 -4.21
C ASN A 80 -8.18 -11.26 -5.22
N ASN A 81 -7.46 -10.24 -5.70
CA ASN A 81 -8.00 -9.29 -6.68
C ASN A 81 -7.98 -9.80 -8.13
N THR A 82 -7.22 -10.85 -8.44
CA THR A 82 -7.16 -11.41 -9.80
C THR A 82 -8.37 -12.29 -10.08
N SER A 83 -9.41 -11.68 -10.64
CA SER A 83 -10.58 -12.36 -11.21
C SER A 83 -10.23 -13.22 -12.44
N LEU A 84 -9.50 -14.31 -12.23
CA LEU A 84 -9.40 -15.40 -13.21
C LEU A 84 -10.77 -16.06 -13.31
N HIS A 85 -11.57 -15.59 -14.26
CA HIS A 85 -12.84 -16.21 -14.66
C HIS A 85 -12.64 -17.71 -14.83
N GLU A 86 -13.43 -18.50 -14.10
CA GLU A 86 -13.77 -19.82 -14.61
C GLU A 86 -14.64 -19.60 -15.87
N PRO A 87 -14.43 -20.38 -16.94
CA PRO A 87 -15.34 -20.36 -18.06
C PRO A 87 -16.66 -20.99 -17.61
N GLU A 88 -17.64 -20.14 -17.26
CA GLU A 88 -19.02 -20.57 -17.04
C GLU A 88 -19.47 -21.39 -18.27
N ARG A 89 -19.83 -22.65 -18.02
CA ARG A 89 -20.47 -23.47 -19.04
C ARG A 89 -21.84 -22.88 -19.32
N ILE A 90 -21.96 -22.22 -20.47
CA ILE A 90 -23.26 -21.88 -21.06
C ILE A 90 -23.94 -23.21 -21.43
N GLU A 91 -24.77 -23.73 -20.53
CA GLU A 91 -25.71 -24.79 -20.83
C GLU A 91 -27.04 -24.13 -21.23
N SER A 92 -27.34 -24.19 -22.52
CA SER A 92 -28.46 -23.50 -23.15
C SER A 92 -29.76 -24.30 -23.09
N GLU A 93 -30.89 -23.60 -23.26
CA GLU A 93 -32.27 -24.11 -23.32
C GLU A 93 -32.90 -24.47 -21.96
N LYS A 94 -33.82 -23.65 -21.43
CA LYS A 94 -35.16 -23.50 -22.02
C LYS A 94 -35.78 -22.11 -21.84
N ILE A 95 -36.22 -21.58 -22.97
CA ILE A 95 -37.23 -20.52 -23.05
C ILE A 95 -38.59 -21.12 -22.64
N ILE A 96 -39.35 -20.44 -21.76
CA ILE A 96 -40.79 -20.18 -21.90
C ILE A 96 -41.17 -19.03 -20.93
N VAL A 97 -41.46 -17.88 -21.56
CA VAL A 97 -42.53 -16.92 -21.27
C VAL A 97 -43.30 -17.10 -19.93
N ASP A 98 -43.26 -16.11 -19.03
CA ASP A 98 -44.39 -15.17 -18.93
C ASP A 98 -44.10 -13.83 -18.21
N ARG A 99 -45.02 -12.88 -18.37
CA ARG A 99 -44.84 -11.43 -18.21
C ARG A 99 -45.72 -10.84 -17.10
N CYS A 100 -45.09 -10.04 -16.23
CA CYS A 100 -45.69 -9.05 -15.32
C CYS A 100 -46.76 -9.52 -14.31
N LYS A 101 -46.60 -9.10 -13.04
CA LYS A 101 -47.37 -7.94 -12.51
C LYS A 101 -46.92 -7.48 -11.13
N ILE A 102 -46.84 -6.16 -10.97
CA ILE A 102 -46.82 -5.45 -9.69
C ILE A 102 -48.21 -5.57 -9.03
N LYS A 103 -48.24 -5.82 -7.71
CA LYS A 103 -49.22 -5.39 -6.69
C LYS A 103 -48.76 -5.95 -5.34
N SER A 104 -48.19 -5.15 -4.42
CA SER A 104 -48.81 -4.14 -3.54
C SER A 104 -49.45 -4.71 -2.26
N ASN A 105 -48.95 -4.22 -1.12
CA ASN A 105 -49.61 -4.02 0.18
C ASN A 105 -49.59 -5.12 1.27
N ALA A 106 -49.65 -4.60 2.51
CA ALA A 106 -50.09 -5.21 3.77
C ALA A 106 -49.07 -6.02 4.62
N SER A 107 -48.22 -5.25 5.30
CA SER A 107 -47.86 -5.39 6.73
C SER A 107 -48.77 -6.28 7.61
N VAL A 108 -48.16 -7.15 8.43
CA VAL A 108 -48.69 -7.60 9.74
C VAL A 108 -47.54 -7.74 10.75
N ASN A 109 -47.75 -7.20 11.96
CA ASN A 109 -46.80 -7.23 13.09
C ASN A 109 -46.73 -8.59 13.81
N ARG A 110 -45.52 -8.96 14.26
CA ARG A 110 -45.19 -9.58 15.57
C ARG A 110 -43.73 -9.16 15.87
N ILE A 111 -43.39 -8.29 16.83
CA ILE A 111 -43.61 -8.36 18.29
C ILE A 111 -43.25 -9.73 18.86
N PHE A 112 -41.98 -9.88 19.29
CA PHE A 112 -41.60 -10.58 20.52
C PHE A 112 -40.20 -10.14 20.98
N SER A 113 -40.21 -9.25 21.97
CA SER A 113 -39.21 -9.08 23.03
C SER A 113 -40.04 -8.85 24.33
N PRO A 114 -39.49 -8.76 25.55
CA PRO A 114 -38.07 -8.75 25.93
C PRO A 114 -37.71 -9.80 27.01
N PHE A 115 -36.44 -9.85 27.40
CA PHE A 115 -36.09 -9.73 28.83
C PHE A 115 -34.68 -9.13 28.96
N SER A 116 -34.57 -8.18 29.88
CA SER A 116 -33.36 -7.47 30.28
C SER A 116 -32.94 -7.94 31.68
N ASP A 117 -31.64 -7.94 31.99
CA ASP A 117 -31.22 -7.49 33.32
C ASP A 117 -29.80 -6.91 33.33
N LEU A 118 -29.51 -6.12 34.37
CA LEU A 118 -28.27 -5.39 34.61
C LEU A 118 -27.36 -6.14 35.59
N GLY A 119 -26.04 -5.96 35.52
CA GLY A 119 -25.07 -6.60 36.42
C GLY A 119 -23.75 -5.83 36.59
N ILE A 120 -23.40 -5.55 37.84
CA ILE A 120 -22.38 -4.60 38.33
C ILE A 120 -21.79 -5.24 39.62
N CYS A 121 -20.49 -5.23 39.94
CA CYS A 121 -19.28 -4.57 39.41
C CYS A 121 -18.02 -5.48 39.59
N GLU A 122 -16.83 -4.89 39.42
CA GLU A 122 -15.57 -5.11 40.20
C GLU A 122 -14.32 -5.59 39.43
N ASP A 123 -13.27 -4.75 39.49
CA ASP A 123 -11.87 -5.05 39.18
C ASP A 123 -11.27 -6.03 40.20
N PRO A 124 -10.17 -6.68 39.84
CA PRO A 124 -8.98 -6.56 40.69
C PRO A 124 -7.73 -6.10 39.94
N LEU A 125 -7.07 -5.10 40.52
CA LEU A 125 -5.70 -4.70 40.22
C LEU A 125 -4.72 -5.88 40.27
N GLN A 126 -3.78 -5.93 39.32
CA GLN A 126 -2.43 -6.40 39.63
C GLN A 126 -1.38 -5.63 38.84
N ASP A 127 -0.54 -4.95 39.62
CA ASP A 127 0.66 -4.21 39.27
C ASP A 127 1.84 -5.16 39.02
N GLU A 128 2.76 -4.81 38.12
CA GLU A 128 4.20 -5.13 38.12
C GLU A 128 4.81 -4.46 36.85
N GLY A 129 5.84 -3.62 37.03
CA GLY A 129 6.27 -2.66 36.01
C GLY A 129 7.45 -3.07 35.10
N GLU A 130 7.63 -2.24 34.05
CA GLU A 130 8.89 -1.74 33.43
C GLU A 130 10.23 -2.48 33.70
N PRO A 131 11.13 -2.64 32.69
CA PRO A 131 11.56 -1.45 31.94
C PRO A 131 11.76 -1.56 30.43
N SER A 132 11.36 -0.48 29.79
CA SER A 132 11.90 0.06 28.54
C SER A 132 13.44 0.05 28.48
N ASN A 133 14.00 -0.44 27.37
CA ASN A 133 15.42 -0.31 27.02
C ASN A 133 15.57 0.17 25.58
N ALA A 134 15.45 1.49 25.38
CA ALA A 134 15.76 2.14 24.12
C ALA A 134 17.29 2.22 23.90
N ALA A 135 17.91 1.11 23.46
CA ALA A 135 19.33 1.07 23.15
C ALA A 135 19.60 1.58 21.72
N PHE A 136 19.98 2.85 21.62
CA PHE A 136 20.51 3.47 20.40
C PHE A 136 21.81 2.75 19.98
N SER A 137 21.90 2.20 18.77
CA SER A 137 23.15 1.60 18.26
C SER A 137 23.26 1.67 16.74
N THR A 138 23.92 2.74 16.30
CA THR A 138 24.99 2.74 15.28
C THR A 138 24.74 1.92 14.01
N ALA A 139 24.29 2.60 12.97
CA ALA A 139 24.35 2.09 11.60
C ALA A 139 25.78 1.65 11.24
N THR A 140 25.96 0.36 10.96
CA THR A 140 27.20 -0.19 10.41
C THR A 140 27.00 -0.49 8.94
N SER A 141 27.78 0.18 8.11
CA SER A 141 27.74 0.11 6.65
C SER A 141 27.95 -1.33 6.17
N SER A 142 26.89 -1.96 5.68
CA SER A 142 26.97 -3.22 4.95
C SER A 142 26.08 -3.15 3.71
N SER A 143 26.67 -3.51 2.57
CA SER A 143 26.17 -3.18 1.23
C SER A 143 24.89 -3.95 0.90
N SER A 144 23.74 -3.32 1.14
CA SER A 144 22.41 -3.89 0.92
C SER A 144 21.97 -3.84 -0.55
N ALA A 145 22.80 -4.34 -1.46
CA ALA A 145 22.41 -4.53 -2.86
C ALA A 145 21.48 -5.76 -2.98
N SER A 146 20.42 -5.65 -3.80
CA SER A 146 19.45 -6.70 -4.10
C SER A 146 18.42 -7.04 -3.00
N SER A 147 17.58 -6.04 -2.65
CA SER A 147 16.26 -6.26 -2.05
C SER A 147 15.15 -6.45 -3.10
N TYR A 148 15.35 -6.01 -4.35
CA TYR A 148 14.52 -6.33 -5.50
C TYR A 148 14.79 -7.75 -6.02
N GLN A 149 14.67 -8.76 -5.15
CA GLN A 149 15.02 -10.13 -5.51
C GLN A 149 14.08 -10.69 -6.58
N SER A 150 14.67 -10.95 -7.75
CA SER A 150 14.75 -12.30 -8.32
C SER A 150 13.61 -13.25 -7.92
N VAL A 151 12.41 -12.98 -8.40
CA VAL A 151 11.27 -13.90 -8.26
C VAL A 151 11.64 -15.26 -8.84
N SER A 152 11.86 -16.22 -7.94
CA SER A 152 12.14 -17.62 -8.26
C SER A 152 10.86 -18.31 -8.71
N ASN A 153 10.32 -17.86 -9.84
CA ASN A 153 9.06 -18.32 -10.42
C ASN A 153 9.18 -19.76 -10.93
N PHE A 154 9.02 -20.73 -10.04
CA PHE A 154 8.82 -22.13 -10.40
C PHE A 154 7.46 -22.27 -11.11
N GLY A 155 7.48 -22.57 -12.43
CA GLY A 155 6.31 -23.04 -13.18
C GLY A 155 5.71 -22.08 -14.23
N MET A 156 6.15 -20.81 -14.32
CA MET A 156 5.76 -19.93 -15.43
C MET A 156 6.85 -19.89 -16.51
N MET A 157 6.51 -20.24 -17.75
CA MET A 157 7.43 -20.13 -18.90
C MET A 157 7.84 -18.66 -19.10
N LYS A 158 9.14 -18.37 -18.94
CA LYS A 158 9.71 -17.02 -18.95
C LYS A 158 9.85 -16.50 -20.38
N LYS A 159 8.76 -15.96 -20.92
CA LYS A 159 8.77 -15.35 -22.25
C LYS A 159 9.70 -14.12 -22.27
N PRO A 160 10.52 -13.95 -23.34
CA PRO A 160 11.36 -12.78 -23.51
C PRO A 160 10.57 -11.47 -23.44
N CYS A 161 11.20 -10.42 -22.91
CA CYS A 161 10.60 -9.09 -22.90
C CYS A 161 10.45 -8.56 -24.34
N ARG A 162 9.56 -7.57 -24.56
CA ARG A 162 9.31 -7.02 -25.91
C ARG A 162 10.59 -6.55 -26.60
N SER A 163 11.51 -5.95 -25.84
CA SER A 163 12.83 -5.47 -26.27
C SER A 163 13.95 -6.53 -26.38
N CYS A 164 13.69 -7.79 -26.02
CA CYS A 164 14.64 -8.90 -26.24
C CYS A 164 14.61 -9.42 -27.69
N THR A 165 13.53 -9.14 -28.42
CA THR A 165 13.35 -9.64 -29.79
C THR A 165 14.14 -8.80 -30.79
N TYR A 166 14.79 -9.46 -31.76
CA TYR A 166 15.63 -8.80 -32.77
C TYR A 166 14.85 -7.81 -33.66
N SER A 167 13.55 -8.06 -33.87
CA SER A 167 12.62 -7.19 -34.59
C SER A 167 11.59 -6.55 -33.64
N ASN A 168 12.05 -5.98 -32.52
CA ASN A 168 11.16 -5.37 -31.53
C ASN A 168 10.51 -4.06 -32.02
N SER A 169 9.39 -3.71 -31.41
CA SER A 169 8.66 -2.46 -31.66
C SER A 169 9.06 -1.31 -30.73
N THR A 170 10.11 -1.48 -29.91
CA THR A 170 10.49 -0.54 -28.83
C THR A 170 11.71 0.30 -29.19
N SER A 171 12.36 0.05 -30.34
CA SER A 171 13.61 0.69 -30.79
C SER A 171 14.80 0.55 -29.82
N TYR A 172 14.67 -0.33 -28.83
CA TYR A 172 15.68 -0.59 -27.80
C TYR A 172 15.94 -2.10 -27.75
N SER A 173 17.20 -2.48 -27.73
CA SER A 173 17.64 -3.87 -27.55
C SER A 173 18.18 -4.04 -26.14
N CYS A 174 17.75 -5.10 -25.45
CA CYS A 174 18.28 -5.41 -24.12
C CYS A 174 19.77 -5.79 -24.22
N PRO A 175 20.66 -5.27 -23.34
CA PRO A 175 22.06 -5.65 -23.32
C PRO A 175 22.27 -7.15 -23.06
N ILE A 176 21.44 -7.72 -22.19
CA ILE A 176 21.40 -9.15 -21.85
C ILE A 176 19.99 -9.64 -22.19
N PRO A 177 19.68 -10.00 -23.45
CA PRO A 177 18.33 -10.40 -23.83
C PRO A 177 17.98 -11.77 -23.25
N ILE A 178 16.74 -11.93 -22.78
CA ILE A 178 16.20 -13.23 -22.37
C ILE A 178 16.07 -14.10 -23.62
N THR A 179 16.87 -15.17 -23.73
CA THR A 179 16.88 -16.07 -24.90
C THR A 179 16.22 -17.43 -24.65
N ASP A 180 16.04 -17.83 -23.40
CA ASP A 180 15.47 -19.12 -23.00
C ASP A 180 14.67 -19.02 -21.70
N ASP A 181 13.83 -20.02 -21.43
CA ASP A 181 12.95 -20.07 -20.25
C ASP A 181 13.71 -20.29 -18.91
N HIS A 182 15.01 -20.61 -18.95
CA HIS A 182 15.82 -20.98 -17.79
C HIS A 182 16.63 -19.83 -17.20
N GLN A 183 16.89 -18.78 -17.98
CA GLN A 183 17.56 -17.56 -17.50
C GLN A 183 16.82 -16.95 -16.31
N ASP A 184 17.58 -16.38 -15.36
CA ASP A 184 17.04 -15.77 -14.15
C ASP A 184 16.14 -14.58 -14.46
N GLY A 185 16.48 -13.81 -15.48
CA GLY A 185 15.85 -12.55 -15.86
C GLY A 185 16.67 -11.33 -15.45
N PHE A 186 17.98 -11.47 -15.23
CA PHE A 186 18.88 -10.34 -15.00
C PHE A 186 18.73 -9.28 -16.12
N GLY A 187 18.84 -7.99 -15.78
CA GLY A 187 18.54 -6.89 -16.71
C GLY A 187 17.05 -6.60 -16.85
N HIS A 188 16.16 -7.28 -16.12
CA HIS A 188 14.71 -7.20 -16.31
C HIS A 188 13.91 -7.15 -15.01
N LEU A 189 12.70 -6.61 -15.15
CA LEU A 189 11.70 -6.45 -14.09
C LEU A 189 10.42 -7.16 -14.52
N LEU A 190 9.78 -7.89 -13.60
CA LEU A 190 8.49 -8.53 -13.85
C LEU A 190 7.35 -7.59 -13.43
N CYS A 191 6.47 -7.22 -14.36
CA CYS A 191 5.28 -6.43 -14.04
C CYS A 191 4.30 -7.25 -13.18
N GLY A 192 3.99 -6.79 -11.96
CA GLY A 192 3.11 -7.50 -11.02
C GLY A 192 1.67 -7.70 -11.50
N TYR A 193 1.22 -6.94 -12.52
CA TYR A 193 -0.17 -6.92 -12.98
C TYR A 193 -0.43 -7.67 -14.30
N CYS A 194 0.60 -7.90 -15.11
CA CYS A 194 0.47 -8.65 -16.37
C CYS A 194 1.51 -9.76 -16.54
N LEU A 195 2.44 -9.90 -15.59
CA LEU A 195 3.46 -10.94 -15.54
C LEU A 195 4.32 -11.00 -16.82
N GLU A 196 4.51 -9.85 -17.46
CA GLU A 196 5.45 -9.68 -18.57
C GLU A 196 6.74 -9.06 -18.03
N PHE A 197 7.89 -9.55 -18.49
CA PHE A 197 9.16 -8.89 -18.29
C PHE A 197 9.22 -7.57 -19.08
N MET A 198 9.88 -6.57 -18.50
CA MET A 198 10.36 -5.35 -19.16
C MET A 198 11.83 -5.12 -18.77
N PRO A 199 12.63 -4.37 -19.56
CA PRO A 199 14.01 -4.06 -19.17
C PRO A 199 14.05 -3.27 -17.86
N ALA A 200 15.02 -3.56 -17.00
CA ALA A 200 15.36 -2.69 -15.88
C ALA A 200 16.01 -1.40 -16.41
N ARG A 201 15.61 -0.23 -15.87
CA ARG A 201 16.05 1.10 -16.35
C ARG A 201 16.42 2.07 -15.23
N GLY A 202 16.46 1.61 -13.98
CA GLY A 202 16.86 2.39 -12.81
C GLY A 202 18.37 2.44 -12.61
N PHE A 203 18.79 2.73 -11.38
CA PHE A 203 20.20 2.86 -11.00
C PHE A 203 20.80 1.50 -10.70
N GLY A 204 21.49 0.94 -11.70
CA GLY A 204 22.04 -0.41 -11.65
C GLY A 204 21.19 -1.43 -12.41
N ASP A 205 21.82 -2.54 -12.79
CA ASP A 205 21.31 -3.44 -13.85
C ASP A 205 19.99 -4.15 -13.57
N ASN A 206 19.42 -4.06 -12.35
CA ASN A 206 18.15 -4.70 -11.99
C ASN A 206 17.18 -3.78 -11.25
N GLU A 207 17.42 -2.47 -11.21
CA GLU A 207 16.54 -1.54 -10.49
C GLU A 207 15.43 -0.96 -11.40
N PRO A 208 14.23 -0.71 -10.85
CA PRO A 208 13.19 0.00 -11.57
C PRO A 208 13.55 1.47 -11.80
N ALA A 209 13.25 1.98 -13.00
CA ALA A 209 13.14 3.43 -13.18
C ALA A 209 11.88 3.97 -12.50
N ILE A 210 11.84 5.30 -12.33
CA ILE A 210 10.73 6.04 -11.72
C ILE A 210 9.36 5.76 -12.36
N ASN A 211 9.32 5.43 -13.65
CA ASN A 211 8.13 5.07 -14.43
C ASN A 211 7.89 3.55 -14.55
N GLN A 212 8.57 2.75 -13.73
CA GLN A 212 8.51 1.29 -13.70
C GLN A 212 8.08 0.72 -12.33
N CYS A 213 8.02 1.55 -11.28
CA CYS A 213 7.54 1.14 -9.96
C CYS A 213 6.77 2.26 -9.24
N CYS A 214 5.96 1.88 -8.26
CA CYS A 214 5.41 2.80 -7.26
C CYS A 214 6.55 3.32 -6.35
N SER A 215 6.73 4.63 -6.26
CA SER A 215 7.71 5.28 -5.35
C SER A 215 7.45 4.95 -3.88
N PHE A 216 6.18 4.66 -3.53
CA PHE A 216 5.76 4.21 -2.21
C PHE A 216 6.06 2.72 -2.04
N CYS A 217 5.09 1.82 -2.24
CA CYS A 217 5.24 0.39 -1.95
C CYS A 217 6.19 -0.42 -2.86
N GLY A 218 6.79 0.19 -3.89
CA GLY A 218 7.75 -0.48 -4.79
C GLY A 218 7.15 -1.46 -5.80
N VAL A 219 5.82 -1.61 -5.86
CA VAL A 219 5.19 -2.52 -6.82
C VAL A 219 5.58 -2.15 -8.26
N VAL A 220 6.11 -3.13 -8.98
CA VAL A 220 6.61 -2.98 -10.35
C VAL A 220 5.44 -3.01 -11.33
N ALA A 221 5.32 -1.98 -12.16
CA ALA A 221 4.24 -1.80 -13.11
C ALA A 221 4.77 -1.23 -14.43
N CYS A 222 4.35 -1.82 -15.56
CA CYS A 222 4.85 -1.45 -16.89
C CYS A 222 3.96 -0.45 -17.66
N ASP A 223 2.90 0.11 -17.05
CA ASP A 223 1.94 0.92 -17.81
C ASP A 223 2.46 2.29 -18.23
N GLU A 224 3.13 3.02 -17.33
CA GLU A 224 3.77 4.29 -17.68
C GLU A 224 4.90 4.06 -18.69
N TYR A 225 5.76 3.07 -18.43
CA TYR A 225 6.87 2.67 -19.31
C TYR A 225 6.47 2.33 -20.75
N TRP A 226 5.53 1.40 -20.97
CA TRP A 226 5.18 0.95 -22.34
C TRP A 226 3.75 0.41 -22.52
N LYS A 227 2.82 0.81 -21.65
CA LYS A 227 1.41 0.41 -21.61
C LYS A 227 1.21 -1.09 -21.29
N CYS A 228 0.57 -1.33 -20.16
CA CYS A 228 0.35 -2.66 -19.59
C CYS A 228 -0.76 -3.40 -20.33
N LYS A 229 -0.65 -4.73 -20.46
CA LYS A 229 -1.74 -5.53 -21.06
C LYS A 229 -2.98 -5.55 -20.15
N ASN A 230 -2.76 -5.51 -18.83
CA ASN A 230 -3.83 -5.30 -17.87
C ASN A 230 -4.25 -3.82 -17.91
N ARG A 231 -5.53 -3.56 -18.19
CA ARG A 231 -6.10 -2.21 -18.35
C ARG A 231 -6.83 -1.70 -17.10
N SER A 232 -6.79 -2.47 -16.01
CA SER A 232 -7.38 -2.04 -14.73
C SER A 232 -6.66 -0.79 -14.18
N ASN A 233 -7.35 -0.06 -13.30
CA ASN A 233 -6.75 1.09 -12.63
C ASN A 233 -5.61 0.69 -11.67
N ALA A 234 -5.65 -0.53 -11.11
CA ALA A 234 -4.58 -1.08 -10.29
C ALA A 234 -3.25 -1.23 -11.05
N ALA A 235 -3.31 -1.56 -12.34
CA ALA A 235 -2.13 -1.78 -13.17
C ALA A 235 -1.39 -0.51 -13.62
N LYS A 236 -1.93 0.67 -13.31
CA LYS A 236 -1.37 1.98 -13.69
C LYS A 236 -0.48 2.55 -12.58
N LEU A 237 0.48 3.38 -12.99
CA LEU A 237 1.16 4.32 -12.11
C LEU A 237 0.54 5.70 -12.35
N TYR A 238 0.36 6.45 -11.27
CA TYR A 238 -0.24 7.78 -11.24
C TYR A 238 0.80 8.77 -10.73
N ILE A 239 1.12 9.78 -11.53
CA ILE A 239 1.95 10.92 -11.12
C ILE A 239 1.08 11.82 -10.25
N LEU A 240 1.52 12.18 -9.04
CA LEU A 240 0.66 12.87 -8.06
C LEU A 240 0.13 14.22 -8.55
N SER A 241 0.94 14.99 -9.27
CA SER A 241 0.55 16.26 -9.90
C SER A 241 -0.45 16.11 -11.06
N GLU A 242 -0.51 14.94 -11.71
CA GLU A 242 -1.44 14.65 -12.81
C GLU A 242 -2.77 14.04 -12.31
N ILE A 243 -2.92 13.78 -11.01
CA ILE A 243 -4.16 13.23 -10.46
C ILE A 243 -5.30 14.24 -10.63
N THR A 244 -6.23 13.88 -11.51
CA THR A 244 -7.49 14.58 -11.76
C THR A 244 -8.65 13.83 -11.12
N ASP A 245 -9.83 14.45 -11.09
CA ASP A 245 -11.06 13.91 -10.46
C ASP A 245 -10.88 13.50 -8.98
N ILE A 246 -10.04 14.24 -8.26
CA ILE A 246 -9.67 14.10 -6.83
C ILE A 246 -10.81 13.65 -5.90
N SER A 247 -12.03 14.13 -6.12
CA SER A 247 -13.20 13.70 -5.35
C SER A 247 -13.46 12.19 -5.38
N THR A 248 -13.11 11.49 -6.46
CA THR A 248 -13.24 10.03 -6.60
C THR A 248 -12.20 9.29 -5.76
N TRP A 249 -10.95 9.76 -5.79
CA TRP A 249 -9.82 9.21 -5.04
C TRP A 249 -10.03 9.26 -3.52
N ILE A 250 -10.50 10.40 -3.01
CA ILE A 250 -10.77 10.59 -1.58
C ILE A 250 -11.89 9.66 -1.08
N GLN A 251 -12.87 9.36 -1.94
CA GLN A 251 -14.04 8.54 -1.59
C GLN A 251 -13.76 7.03 -1.53
N ASP A 252 -12.69 6.54 -2.16
CA ASP A 252 -12.33 5.11 -2.18
C ASP A 252 -11.59 4.65 -0.91
N ILE A 253 -12.20 4.94 0.25
CA ILE A 253 -11.66 4.62 1.58
C ILE A 253 -11.49 3.10 1.78
N ASP A 254 -12.19 2.29 0.99
CA ASP A 254 -12.14 0.84 1.09
C ASP A 254 -10.86 0.26 0.44
N SER A 255 -10.20 1.03 -0.43
CA SER A 255 -8.84 0.77 -0.97
C SER A 255 -7.68 1.25 -0.07
N ILE A 256 -7.95 1.85 1.11
CA ILE A 256 -6.90 2.25 2.07
C ILE A 256 -6.50 1.03 2.93
N GLU A 257 -5.30 0.50 2.70
CA GLU A 257 -4.74 -0.69 3.36
C GLU A 257 -4.70 -0.61 4.89
N THR A 258 -4.29 0.54 5.44
CA THR A 258 -4.10 0.75 6.88
C THR A 258 -4.79 2.04 7.31
N LYS A 259 -5.84 1.94 8.11
CA LYS A 259 -6.70 3.08 8.50
C LYS A 259 -6.31 3.68 9.86
N GLU A 260 -5.03 3.57 10.20
CA GLU A 260 -4.52 3.67 11.57
C GLU A 260 -3.95 5.06 11.92
N ASP A 261 -3.55 5.87 10.93
CA ASP A 261 -3.02 7.23 11.12
C ASP A 261 -3.61 8.21 10.08
N GLY A 262 -4.22 9.32 10.51
CA GLY A 262 -4.39 10.54 9.69
C GLY A 262 -5.09 10.40 8.32
N HIS A 263 -6.29 9.82 8.28
CA HIS A 263 -7.12 9.70 7.07
C HIS A 263 -8.55 10.21 7.32
N LEU A 264 -9.22 10.70 6.27
CA LEU A 264 -10.61 11.16 6.33
C LEU A 264 -11.60 10.00 6.20
N ASN A 265 -12.54 9.90 7.16
CA ASN A 265 -13.68 9.00 7.07
C ASN A 265 -14.84 9.59 6.22
N LYS A 266 -15.84 8.77 5.89
CA LYS A 266 -16.96 9.15 4.98
C LYS A 266 -17.70 10.42 5.44
N VAL A 267 -17.79 10.68 6.75
CA VAL A 267 -18.47 11.88 7.29
C VAL A 267 -17.58 13.11 7.16
N GLU A 268 -16.28 13.01 7.46
CA GLU A 268 -15.34 14.13 7.29
C GLU A 268 -15.23 14.56 5.82
N ILE A 269 -15.23 13.61 4.88
CA ILE A 269 -15.23 13.89 3.44
C ILE A 269 -16.50 14.64 3.03
N ASP A 270 -17.67 14.27 3.57
CA ASP A 270 -18.92 14.98 3.33
C ASP A 270 -18.93 16.40 3.91
N LEU A 271 -18.26 16.63 5.06
CA LEU A 271 -18.11 17.96 5.66
C LEU A 271 -17.13 18.83 4.85
N LEU A 272 -15.96 18.30 4.51
CA LEU A 272 -14.97 18.94 3.63
C LEU A 272 -15.61 19.31 2.28
N LYS A 273 -16.39 18.41 1.67
CA LYS A 273 -17.11 18.66 0.42
C LYS A 273 -18.09 19.84 0.53
N ARG A 274 -18.79 19.98 1.66
CA ARG A 274 -19.68 21.13 1.93
C ARG A 274 -18.89 22.42 2.15
N TYR A 275 -17.76 22.34 2.87
CA TYR A 275 -16.85 23.47 3.05
C TYR A 275 -16.34 24.01 1.71
N LEU A 276 -15.73 23.15 0.88
CA LEU A 276 -15.22 23.50 -0.46
C LEU A 276 -16.32 24.11 -1.34
N SER A 277 -17.52 23.52 -1.32
CA SER A 277 -18.69 24.05 -2.05
C SER A 277 -19.14 25.43 -1.55
N ARG A 278 -18.96 25.74 -0.26
CA ARG A 278 -19.34 27.02 0.35
C ARG A 278 -18.27 28.10 0.14
N THR A 279 -17.00 27.74 0.17
CA THR A 279 -15.86 28.65 -0.11
C THR A 279 -15.58 28.84 -1.60
N ASN A 280 -16.29 28.11 -2.47
CA ASN A 280 -16.09 28.08 -3.92
C ASN A 280 -14.68 27.65 -4.33
N VAL A 281 -14.04 26.81 -3.50
CA VAL A 281 -12.77 26.15 -3.80
C VAL A 281 -13.08 24.81 -4.46
N ASN A 282 -12.51 24.54 -5.62
CA ASN A 282 -12.65 23.24 -6.28
C ASN A 282 -11.59 22.25 -5.76
N TRP A 283 -11.86 20.95 -5.92
CA TRP A 283 -10.97 19.88 -5.46
C TRP A 283 -9.56 19.94 -6.05
N THR A 284 -9.41 20.43 -7.29
CA THR A 284 -8.11 20.51 -7.96
C THR A 284 -7.24 21.62 -7.36
N ASP A 285 -7.83 22.76 -6.98
CA ASP A 285 -7.09 23.85 -6.33
C ASP A 285 -6.77 23.52 -4.87
N ALA A 286 -7.67 22.85 -4.14
CA ALA A 286 -7.35 22.28 -2.83
C ALA A 286 -6.24 21.21 -2.92
N TRP A 287 -6.22 20.40 -3.98
CA TRP A 287 -5.14 19.43 -4.21
C TRP A 287 -3.80 20.10 -4.48
N LYS A 288 -3.75 21.21 -5.24
CA LYS A 288 -2.50 22.00 -5.40
C LYS A 288 -1.96 22.50 -4.07
N ILE A 289 -2.83 22.90 -3.14
CA ILE A 289 -2.43 23.29 -1.78
C ILE A 289 -1.81 22.08 -1.06
N CYS A 290 -2.46 20.92 -1.07
CA CYS A 290 -1.94 19.67 -0.50
C CYS A 290 -0.59 19.24 -1.11
N LEU A 291 -0.40 19.44 -2.43
CA LEU A 291 0.87 19.15 -3.11
C LEU A 291 1.97 20.13 -2.68
N ASN A 292 1.68 21.42 -2.61
CA ASN A 292 2.63 22.41 -2.09
C ASN A 292 3.00 22.12 -0.63
N GLU A 293 2.05 21.72 0.22
CA GLU A 293 2.31 21.31 1.61
C GLU A 293 3.19 20.07 1.70
N LEU A 294 3.01 19.10 0.80
CA LEU A 294 3.88 17.92 0.67
C LEU A 294 5.31 18.30 0.23
N ASP A 295 5.42 19.20 -0.75
CA ASP A 295 6.69 19.62 -1.35
C ASP A 295 7.51 20.52 -0.42
N GLU A 296 6.85 21.40 0.33
CA GLU A 296 7.43 22.24 1.40
C GLU A 296 7.55 21.50 2.75
N ASN A 297 7.10 20.24 2.83
CA ASN A 297 7.13 19.41 4.04
C ASN A 297 6.39 20.06 5.24
N ILE A 298 5.30 20.77 4.98
CA ILE A 298 4.41 21.36 6.00
C ILE A 298 3.54 20.26 6.62
N TYR A 299 2.80 19.53 5.77
CA TYR A 299 2.06 18.34 6.16
C TYR A 299 2.45 17.16 5.27
N THR A 300 2.56 15.98 5.87
CA THR A 300 2.92 14.77 5.15
C THR A 300 2.06 13.58 5.58
N SER A 301 1.42 12.94 4.61
CA SER A 301 0.65 11.71 4.86
C SER A 301 1.56 10.61 5.43
N PRO A 302 1.13 9.85 6.46
CA PRO A 302 1.91 8.77 7.10
C PRO A 302 2.47 7.71 6.16
N ILE A 303 1.91 7.56 4.94
CA ILE A 303 2.40 6.65 3.92
C ILE A 303 3.84 6.93 3.45
N LEU A 304 4.41 8.12 3.69
CA LEU A 304 5.84 8.36 3.44
C LEU A 304 6.77 7.39 4.20
N ARG A 305 6.31 6.80 5.32
CA ARG A 305 7.04 5.72 6.02
C ARG A 305 7.24 4.45 5.19
N ARG A 306 6.49 4.27 4.10
CA ARG A 306 6.50 3.07 3.23
C ARG A 306 7.25 3.28 1.90
N MET A 307 7.97 4.38 1.71
CA MET A 307 8.68 4.65 0.45
C MET A 307 9.82 3.66 0.18
N THR A 308 9.95 3.26 -1.08
CA THR A 308 11.14 2.56 -1.60
C THR A 308 12.41 3.39 -1.39
N PRO A 309 13.60 2.77 -1.37
CA PRO A 309 14.88 3.50 -1.39
C PRO A 309 14.96 4.53 -2.52
N LEU A 310 14.51 4.18 -3.73
CA LEU A 310 14.46 5.09 -4.89
C LEU A 310 13.48 6.25 -4.67
N GLY A 311 12.26 5.97 -4.22
CA GLY A 311 11.26 7.00 -3.90
C GLY A 311 11.72 7.94 -2.78
N LEU A 312 12.39 7.39 -1.77
CA LEU A 312 12.98 8.13 -0.67
C LEU A 312 14.18 8.98 -1.11
N GLN A 313 15.02 8.49 -2.03
CA GLN A 313 16.10 9.24 -2.66
C GLN A 313 15.54 10.46 -3.41
N LEU A 314 14.55 10.24 -4.29
CA LEU A 314 13.86 11.29 -5.06
C LEU A 314 13.13 12.32 -4.18
N TYR A 315 12.63 11.89 -3.03
CA TYR A 315 12.02 12.77 -2.04
C TYR A 315 13.07 13.57 -1.24
N ASN A 316 14.19 12.94 -0.89
CA ASN A 316 15.27 13.56 -0.11
C ASN A 316 16.19 14.47 -0.94
N THR A 317 16.27 14.35 -2.27
CA THR A 317 17.09 15.25 -3.10
C THR A 317 16.66 16.72 -3.02
N ARG A 318 15.45 17.01 -2.55
CA ARG A 318 14.99 18.37 -2.16
C ARG A 318 15.39 18.82 -0.74
N ARG A 319 15.69 17.89 0.16
CA ARG A 319 15.93 18.17 1.59
C ARG A 319 17.37 18.58 1.90
N LEU A 320 18.29 18.45 0.95
CA LEU A 320 19.64 18.95 1.10
C LEU A 320 19.64 20.47 0.90
N PRO A 321 20.09 21.27 1.89
CA PRO A 321 20.37 22.67 1.66
C PRO A 321 21.37 22.79 0.52
N SER A 322 21.16 23.74 -0.39
CA SER A 322 22.23 24.16 -1.30
C SER A 322 23.38 24.69 -0.45
N TYR A 323 24.41 23.86 -0.26
CA TYR A 323 25.63 24.25 0.42
C TYR A 323 26.39 25.19 -0.50
N GLY A 324 26.05 26.48 -0.41
CA GLY A 324 26.81 27.58 -1.02
C GLY A 324 28.21 27.66 -0.41
N GLY A 325 29.11 26.79 -0.88
CA GLY A 325 30.46 26.63 -0.40
C GLY A 325 31.45 26.69 -1.55
N ASN A 326 32.15 27.82 -1.68
CA ASN A 326 33.31 27.94 -2.56
C ASN A 326 34.39 26.93 -2.13
N HIS A 327 34.46 25.79 -2.81
CA HIS A 327 35.61 24.90 -2.70
C HIS A 327 36.08 24.43 -4.09
N THR A 328 37.16 25.06 -4.54
CA THR A 328 38.00 24.55 -5.62
C THR A 328 38.71 23.29 -5.13
N VAL A 329 38.25 22.12 -5.57
CA VAL A 329 39.05 20.89 -5.58
C VAL A 329 38.85 20.21 -6.92
N GLU A 330 39.90 20.21 -7.74
CA GLU A 330 39.98 19.41 -8.96
C GLU A 330 40.23 17.95 -8.56
N SER A 331 39.41 16.99 -9.01
CA SER A 331 39.85 15.74 -9.67
C SER A 331 38.73 14.69 -9.85
N ASP A 332 38.84 13.99 -10.98
CA ASP A 332 38.14 12.78 -11.45
C ASP A 332 36.62 12.84 -11.73
N GLU A 333 36.27 12.36 -12.92
CA GLU A 333 35.05 12.71 -13.64
C GLU A 333 34.06 11.54 -13.74
N ASN A 334 32.75 11.84 -13.63
CA ASN A 334 31.58 11.06 -14.09
C ASN A 334 30.74 10.20 -13.12
N GLU A 335 30.70 10.47 -11.80
CA GLU A 335 29.53 10.07 -10.96
C GLU A 335 28.65 11.24 -10.48
N ASP A 336 29.19 12.45 -10.32
CA ASP A 336 28.44 13.58 -9.73
C ASP A 336 27.44 14.25 -10.71
N ALA A 337 27.65 14.12 -12.03
CA ALA A 337 26.86 14.75 -13.09
C ALA A 337 25.39 14.26 -13.22
N TYR A 338 24.93 13.41 -12.29
CA TYR A 338 23.53 13.05 -12.09
C TYR A 338 22.90 13.82 -10.91
N TYR A 339 23.59 13.93 -9.77
CA TYR A 339 23.09 14.69 -8.62
C TYR A 339 23.05 16.19 -8.89
N ASP A 340 24.05 16.73 -9.58
CA ASP A 340 24.05 18.13 -10.03
C ASP A 340 22.83 18.45 -10.92
N ARG A 341 22.40 17.48 -11.74
CA ARG A 341 21.25 17.63 -12.64
C ARG A 341 19.90 17.66 -11.90
N ILE A 342 19.82 16.99 -10.75
CA ILE A 342 18.64 17.05 -9.86
C ILE A 342 18.66 18.32 -9.00
N GLY A 343 19.85 18.91 -8.77
CA GLY A 343 20.00 20.19 -8.07
C GLY A 343 19.66 21.41 -8.94
N GLU A 344 19.97 21.37 -10.24
CA GLU A 344 19.71 22.49 -11.16
C GLU A 344 18.26 22.55 -11.68
N GLU A 345 17.58 21.42 -11.83
CA GLU A 345 16.14 21.38 -12.10
C GLU A 345 15.36 21.26 -10.79
N GLY A 346 14.72 22.34 -10.35
CA GLY A 346 13.93 22.38 -9.13
C GLY A 346 12.60 21.61 -9.19
N VAL A 347 12.60 20.33 -9.57
CA VAL A 347 11.40 19.51 -9.85
C VAL A 347 10.74 18.98 -8.58
N LEU A 348 9.45 19.29 -8.38
CA LEU A 348 8.73 19.01 -7.14
C LEU A 348 8.55 17.48 -6.90
N PRO A 349 8.65 16.98 -5.66
CA PRO A 349 8.25 15.62 -5.32
C PRO A 349 6.86 15.26 -5.85
N SER A 350 5.89 16.19 -5.78
CA SER A 350 4.57 16.03 -6.39
C SER A 350 4.58 15.73 -7.90
N GLU A 351 5.55 16.26 -8.64
CA GLU A 351 5.71 16.06 -10.10
C GLU A 351 6.43 14.75 -10.43
N ASN A 352 7.22 14.20 -9.50
CA ASN A 352 8.06 13.03 -9.74
C ASN A 352 7.57 11.74 -9.08
N LEU A 353 6.81 11.81 -7.99
CA LEU A 353 6.36 10.61 -7.27
C LEU A 353 5.26 9.89 -8.06
N ARG A 354 5.49 8.60 -8.32
CA ARG A 354 4.54 7.67 -8.93
C ARG A 354 3.89 6.83 -7.84
N ALA A 355 2.57 6.82 -7.79
CA ALA A 355 1.81 5.94 -6.92
C ALA A 355 1.10 4.84 -7.73
N CYS A 356 1.08 3.60 -7.23
CA CYS A 356 0.06 2.64 -7.65
C CYS A 356 -1.32 3.06 -7.09
N TYR A 357 -2.40 2.42 -7.55
CA TYR A 357 -3.77 2.82 -7.16
C TYR A 357 -3.99 2.91 -5.64
N SER A 358 -3.64 1.87 -4.86
CA SER A 358 -3.77 1.85 -3.40
C SER A 358 -2.99 3.00 -2.73
N CYS A 359 -1.73 3.18 -3.12
CA CYS A 359 -0.90 4.26 -2.60
C CYS A 359 -1.45 5.65 -3.00
N ALA A 360 -1.99 5.80 -4.21
CA ALA A 360 -2.55 7.07 -4.67
C ALA A 360 -3.79 7.47 -3.85
N VAL A 361 -4.74 6.54 -3.65
CA VAL A 361 -5.89 6.73 -2.74
C VAL A 361 -5.42 7.12 -1.34
N THR A 362 -4.44 6.40 -0.79
CA THR A 362 -3.93 6.60 0.57
C THR A 362 -3.19 7.94 0.73
N VAL A 363 -2.36 8.34 -0.24
CA VAL A 363 -1.68 9.65 -0.29
C VAL A 363 -2.71 10.76 -0.39
N VAL A 364 -3.62 10.71 -1.37
CA VAL A 364 -4.59 11.78 -1.61
C VAL A 364 -5.50 11.97 -0.40
N ASN A 365 -6.12 10.89 0.12
CA ASN A 365 -6.99 11.00 1.29
C ASN A 365 -6.24 11.49 2.54
N GLY A 366 -5.02 11.00 2.78
CA GLY A 366 -4.21 11.41 3.94
C GLY A 366 -3.71 12.86 3.85
N GLN A 367 -3.34 13.33 2.67
CA GLN A 367 -2.99 14.74 2.46
C GLN A 367 -4.21 15.66 2.66
N PHE A 368 -5.39 15.25 2.19
CA PHE A 368 -6.63 15.98 2.47
C PHE A 368 -7.04 15.95 3.96
N TYR A 369 -6.57 14.99 4.76
CA TYR A 369 -6.70 15.04 6.22
C TYR A 369 -5.89 16.22 6.81
N GLY A 370 -4.67 16.46 6.33
CA GLY A 370 -3.86 17.63 6.71
C GLY A 370 -4.56 18.95 6.39
N TYR A 371 -4.90 19.15 5.12
CA TYR A 371 -5.67 20.31 4.65
C TYR A 371 -6.96 20.56 5.45
N TRP A 372 -7.71 19.49 5.77
CA TRP A 372 -8.95 19.59 6.54
C TRP A 372 -8.71 19.92 8.02
N LYS A 373 -7.68 19.33 8.63
CA LYS A 373 -7.24 19.64 9.99
C LYS A 373 -6.87 21.12 10.13
N ASP A 374 -6.06 21.63 9.22
CA ASP A 374 -5.59 23.01 9.31
C ASP A 374 -6.75 24.00 9.03
N THR A 375 -7.67 23.64 8.12
CA THR A 375 -8.95 24.36 7.93
C THR A 375 -9.82 24.41 9.21
N ILE A 376 -9.80 23.36 10.05
CA ILE A 376 -10.49 23.32 11.34
C ILE A 376 -9.75 24.20 12.36
N GLU A 377 -8.43 24.05 12.48
CA GLU A 377 -7.60 24.73 13.49
C GLU A 377 -7.53 26.25 13.27
N ASP A 378 -7.52 26.72 12.02
CA ASP A 378 -7.62 28.15 11.67
C ASP A 378 -9.01 28.77 11.97
N GLY A 379 -9.99 27.97 12.40
CA GLY A 379 -11.35 28.42 12.69
C GLY A 379 -12.16 28.85 11.45
N LEU A 380 -11.67 28.57 10.24
CA LEU A 380 -12.27 28.98 8.96
C LEU A 380 -13.64 28.31 8.69
N LEU A 381 -14.00 27.30 9.47
CA LEU A 381 -15.32 26.66 9.47
C LEU A 381 -16.43 27.49 10.14
N GLY A 382 -16.09 28.41 11.05
CA GLY A 382 -17.07 29.11 11.87
C GLY A 382 -17.94 28.14 12.68
N TYR A 383 -19.18 27.91 12.23
CA TYR A 383 -20.17 27.07 12.91
C TYR A 383 -20.35 25.66 12.30
N THR A 384 -19.56 25.24 11.29
CA THR A 384 -19.91 24.03 10.52
C THR A 384 -19.48 22.69 11.12
N ASP A 385 -18.59 22.67 12.12
CA ASP A 385 -18.38 21.49 12.96
C ASP A 385 -18.54 21.86 14.44
N THR A 386 -19.66 21.45 15.03
CA THR A 386 -19.96 21.60 16.45
C THR A 386 -19.97 20.24 17.17
N ARG A 387 -19.35 19.21 16.59
CA ARG A 387 -19.24 17.89 17.21
C ARG A 387 -18.21 17.93 18.33
N ASP A 388 -18.44 17.14 19.38
CA ASP A 388 -17.41 16.89 20.39
C ASP A 388 -16.24 16.13 19.74
N ILE A 389 -15.00 16.42 20.16
CA ILE A 389 -13.82 15.69 19.67
C ILE A 389 -13.85 14.25 20.22
N CYS A 390 -13.58 13.26 19.36
CA CYS A 390 -13.44 11.88 19.80
C CYS A 390 -12.17 11.73 20.66
N THR A 391 -12.26 11.10 21.83
CA THR A 391 -11.10 10.90 22.72
C THR A 391 -9.94 10.15 22.05
N ARG A 392 -10.26 9.21 21.14
CA ARG A 392 -9.28 8.48 20.30
C ARG A 392 -8.81 9.25 19.05
N GLY A 393 -9.32 10.46 18.79
CA GLY A 393 -8.95 11.29 17.64
C GLY A 393 -8.99 10.53 16.30
N PHE A 394 -8.00 10.78 15.46
CA PHE A 394 -7.83 10.07 14.18
C PHE A 394 -7.60 8.55 14.32
N GLN A 395 -7.16 8.07 15.49
CA GLN A 395 -6.90 6.64 15.76
C GLN A 395 -8.16 5.87 16.15
N CYS A 396 -9.36 6.43 16.00
CA CYS A 396 -10.60 5.76 16.37
C CYS A 396 -11.06 4.73 15.32
N ASP A 397 -10.92 3.43 15.56
CA ASP A 397 -11.40 2.38 14.64
C ASP A 397 -12.91 2.46 14.34
N THR A 398 -13.68 2.91 15.33
CA THR A 398 -15.15 2.97 15.29
C THR A 398 -15.64 3.93 14.21
N GLN A 399 -14.85 4.96 13.87
CA GLN A 399 -15.20 5.94 12.83
C GLN A 399 -15.41 5.29 11.44
N TRP A 400 -14.68 4.20 11.16
CA TRP A 400 -14.72 3.49 9.89
C TRP A 400 -15.89 2.52 9.77
N ARG A 401 -16.40 2.03 10.91
CA ARG A 401 -17.41 0.94 10.98
C ARG A 401 -18.81 1.44 11.37
N THR A 402 -18.89 2.56 12.08
CA THR A 402 -20.15 3.04 12.70
C THR A 402 -20.46 4.47 12.25
N PRO A 403 -21.25 4.68 11.19
CA PRO A 403 -21.54 6.01 10.67
C PRO A 403 -22.15 6.98 11.70
N SER A 404 -22.97 6.48 12.63
CA SER A 404 -23.55 7.29 13.72
C SER A 404 -22.53 7.76 14.77
N HIS A 405 -21.37 7.12 14.87
CA HIS A 405 -20.26 7.58 15.70
C HIS A 405 -19.52 8.73 15.02
N ALA A 406 -19.15 8.56 13.74
CA ALA A 406 -18.53 9.62 12.92
C ALA A 406 -19.44 10.85 12.72
N GLN A 407 -20.76 10.67 12.66
CA GLN A 407 -21.72 11.79 12.61
C GLN A 407 -21.80 12.59 13.91
N ARG A 408 -21.43 12.00 15.06
CA ARG A 408 -21.57 12.62 16.38
C ARG A 408 -20.29 13.25 16.91
N LEU A 409 -19.14 12.67 16.58
CA LEU A 409 -17.84 13.08 17.09
C LEU A 409 -16.94 13.48 15.92
N SER A 410 -16.07 14.47 16.13
CA SER A 410 -15.01 14.80 15.19
C SER A 410 -13.81 13.87 15.38
N HIS A 411 -13.27 13.37 14.27
CA HIS A 411 -12.09 12.47 14.25
C HIS A 411 -10.83 13.16 13.74
N VAL A 412 -10.89 14.49 13.58
CA VAL A 412 -9.75 15.29 13.14
C VAL A 412 -9.07 15.90 14.35
N GLY A 413 -7.77 15.61 14.51
CA GLY A 413 -6.98 15.99 15.67
C GLY A 413 -6.46 14.79 16.47
N ALA A 414 -5.48 15.05 17.33
CA ALA A 414 -4.82 14.03 18.14
C ALA A 414 -5.76 13.43 19.22
N PRO A 415 -5.49 12.20 19.69
CA PRO A 415 -6.16 11.65 20.86
C PRO A 415 -5.98 12.55 22.09
N GLN A 416 -7.03 12.78 22.86
CA GLN A 416 -6.99 13.69 24.02
C GLN A 416 -6.11 13.15 25.16
N ASP A 417 -6.02 11.82 25.28
CA ASP A 417 -5.28 11.13 26.34
C ASP A 417 -3.77 11.02 26.08
N ALA A 418 -3.27 11.53 24.95
CA ALA A 418 -1.85 11.47 24.56
C ALA A 418 -0.92 12.42 25.36
N SER A 419 -1.38 12.94 26.50
CA SER A 419 -0.69 13.97 27.30
C SER A 419 -0.46 13.59 28.78
N ILE A 420 -0.68 12.31 29.14
CA ILE A 420 -0.65 11.81 30.53
C ILE A 420 0.47 10.77 30.78
N PHE A 421 1.29 10.44 29.77
CA PHE A 421 2.43 9.52 29.87
C PHE A 421 3.75 10.18 29.42
#